data_AF-A0A9E5TE05-F1
#
_entry.id   AF-A0A9E5TE05-F1
#
_cell.length_a   1.000
_cell.length_b   1.000
_cell.length_c   1.000
_cell.angle_alpha   90.00
_cell.angle_beta   90.00
_cell.angle_gamma   90.00
#
_symmetry.space_group_name_H-M   'P 1'
#
loop_
_entity.id
_entity.type
_entity.pdbx_description
1 polymer ?
#
loop_
_entity_poly.entity_id
_entity_poly.type
_entity_poly.pdbx_seq_one_letter_code
_entity_poly.pdbx_strand_id
1 'polypeptide(L)' 'LPISDGWADVVISNGVVNLCLDKSAVFQEMYRVLKPSGRLQ' A
#
# COMPACT_ATOMS: atom_id res chain seq x y z
N LEU A 1 -10.70 -3.16 -8.51
CA LEU A 1 -10.86 -1.69 -8.68
C LEU A 1 -9.48 -1.13 -9.00
N PRO A 2 -9.30 -0.29 -10.03
CA PRO A 2 -8.06 0.46 -10.14
C PRO A 2 -8.11 1.68 -9.21
N ILE A 3 -7.13 1.79 -8.32
CA ILE A 3 -6.87 2.99 -7.50
C ILE A 3 -5.73 3.75 -8.19
N SER A 4 -5.88 5.06 -8.37
CA SER A 4 -4.83 5.91 -8.96
C SER A 4 -3.58 6.01 -8.08
N ASP A 5 -2.44 6.27 -8.70
CA ASP A 5 -1.19 6.58 -8.00
C ASP A 5 -1.37 7.81 -7.09
N GLY A 6 -0.69 7.84 -5.94
CA GLY A 6 -0.68 9.01 -5.06
C GLY A 6 -2.07 9.44 -4.55
N TRP A 7 -3.03 8.52 -4.45
CA TRP A 7 -4.39 8.83 -4.04
C TRP A 7 -4.57 8.89 -2.52
N ALA A 8 -3.92 7.99 -1.78
CA ALA A 8 -4.11 7.81 -0.35
C ALA A 8 -3.13 8.64 0.49
N ASP A 9 -3.62 9.24 1.57
CA ASP A 9 -2.80 9.86 2.61
C ASP A 9 -2.23 8.82 3.59
N VAL A 10 -2.99 7.74 3.85
CA VAL A 10 -2.60 6.66 4.76
C VAL A 10 -3.02 5.31 4.18
N VAL A 11 -2.13 4.32 4.27
CA VAL A 11 -2.43 2.90 4.01
C VAL A 11 -2.15 2.12 5.29
N ILE A 12 -3.10 1.29 5.71
CA ILE A 12 -3.01 0.52 6.96
C ILE A 12 -3.16 -0.97 6.65
N SER A 13 -2.30 -1.80 7.21
CA SER A 13 -2.47 -3.26 7.21
C SER A 13 -2.54 -3.81 8.63
N ASN A 14 -3.62 -4.50 8.96
CA ASN A 14 -3.71 -5.29 10.19
C ASN A 14 -3.39 -6.76 9.89
N GLY A 15 -2.10 -7.10 9.82
CA GLY A 15 -1.62 -8.47 9.65
C GLY A 15 -1.85 -9.12 8.27
N VAL A 16 -2.59 -8.48 7.35
CA VAL A 16 -2.95 -9.06 6.05
C VAL A 16 -1.74 -9.28 5.15
N VAL A 17 -0.74 -8.37 5.18
CA VAL A 17 0.51 -8.51 4.42
C VAL A 17 1.23 -9.83 4.73
N ASN A 18 1.07 -10.39 5.93
CA ASN A 18 1.70 -11.65 6.31
C ASN A 18 1.19 -12.84 5.50
N LEU A 19 -0.05 -12.75 5.01
CA LEU A 19 -0.72 -13.78 4.24
C LEU A 19 -0.42 -13.69 2.73
N CYS A 20 0.29 -12.64 2.29
CA CYS A 20 0.64 -12.46 0.90
C CYS A 20 1.88 -13.29 0.52
N LEU A 21 1.77 -14.00 -0.61
CA LEU A 21 2.85 -14.79 -1.21
C LEU A 21 3.98 -13.88 -1.69
N ASP A 22 3.65 -12.82 -2.43
CA ASP A 22 4.60 -11.81 -2.89
C ASP A 22 4.46 -10.52 -2.07
N LYS A 23 5.31 -10.39 -1.05
CA LYS A 23 5.33 -9.21 -0.18
C LYS A 23 5.88 -7.99 -0.92
N SER A 24 6.83 -8.17 -1.83
CA SER A 24 7.44 -7.08 -2.58
C SER A 24 6.43 -6.40 -3.47
N ALA A 25 5.62 -7.18 -4.21
CA ALA A 25 4.54 -6.65 -5.04
C ALA A 25 3.50 -5.89 -4.19
N VAL A 26 3.13 -6.43 -3.03
CA VAL A 26 2.18 -5.76 -2.11
C VAL A 26 2.72 -4.44 -1.59
N PHE A 27 3.97 -4.40 -1.10
CA PHE A 27 4.55 -3.14 -0.65
C PHE A 27 4.71 -2.14 -1.79
N GLN A 28 5.12 -2.56 -2.99
CA GLN A 28 5.19 -1.68 -4.17
C GLN A 28 3.83 -1.04 -4.46
N GLU A 29 2.75 -1.82 -4.40
CA GLU A 29 1.40 -1.31 -4.64
C GLU A 29 0.93 -0.37 -3.52
N MET A 30 1.23 -0.69 -2.25
CA MET A 30 0.95 0.19 -1.11
C MET A 30 1.68 1.53 -1.26
N TYR A 31 2.93 1.54 -1.72
CA TYR A 31 3.68 2.77 -1.98
C TYR A 31 3.19 3.52 -3.22
N ARG A 32 2.78 2.81 -4.28
CA ARG A 32 2.24 3.43 -5.51
C ARG A 32 1.01 4.29 -5.19
N VAL A 33 0.11 3.77 -4.35
CA VAL A 33 -1.14 4.49 -4.01
C VAL A 33 -0.93 5.57 -2.96
N LEU A 34 0.17 5.57 -2.20
CA LEU A 34 0.48 6.62 -1.23
C LEU A 34 0.91 7.91 -1.92
N LYS A 35 0.39 9.05 -1.44
CA LYS A 35 0.95 10.37 -1.75
C LYS A 35 2.42 10.45 -1.32
N PRO A 36 3.23 11.37 -1.89
CA PRO A 36 4.63 11.55 -1.47
C PRO A 36 4.82 11.82 0.04
N SER A 37 3.84 12.47 0.70
CA SER A 37 3.83 12.73 2.15
C SER A 37 2.98 11.73 2.94
N GLY A 38 2.52 10.66 2.31
CA GLY A 38 1.63 9.68 2.90
C GLY A 38 2.34 8.76 3.89
N ARG A 39 1.55 8.03 4.69
CA ARG A 39 2.07 7.16 5.75
C ARG A 39 1.58 5.73 5.60
N LEU A 40 2.48 4.78 5.85
CA LEU A 40 2.19 3.36 5.94
C LEU A 40 2.12 2.94 7.42
N GLN A 41 1.07 2.21 7.81
CA GLN A 41 0.87 1.71 9.18
C GLN A 41 0.66 0.19 9.21
#